data_AF-A0A1G5G8E8-F1
#
_entry.id   AF-A0A1G5G8E8-F1
#
_cell.length_a   1.000
_cell.length_b   1.000
_cell.length_c   1.000
_cell.angle_alpha   90.00
_cell.angle_beta   90.00
_cell.angle_gamma   90.00
#
_symmetry.space_group_name_H-M   'P 1'
#
loop_
_entity.id
_entity.type
_entity.pdbx_description
1 polymer ?
#
loop_
_entity_poly.entity_id
_entity_poly.type
_entity_poly.pdbx_seq_one_letter_code
_entity_poly.pdbx_strand_id
1 'polypeptide(L)'
;MELLDSAVDIKVYNYSDRTVHSEKGLVLFKKDKDNFIVAGIGEECERYWMDLSDPENYLLVVPISLGVITDYPVAEKLLKYMLSKYIFTVNGKKKLLKRASRVLLVLHEPCSPIDLRAYEDLLMLLGYKNVHMITSKTDLGGLTVEEAIWKMEETQGKKFDCAIEITKNNHFEYAKYSYEKLLDDFKRWGVEASEIIK
;
A
#
# COMPACT_ATOMS: atom_id res chain seq x y z
N MET A 1 -12.94 8.42 10.33
CA MET A 1 -13.56 7.60 9.27
C MET A 1 -13.03 8.04 7.91
N GLU A 2 -13.11 9.33 7.57
CA GLU A 2 -12.63 9.88 6.28
C GLU A 2 -11.18 9.48 5.92
N LEU A 3 -10.24 9.56 6.86
CA LEU A 3 -8.84 9.21 6.58
C LEU A 3 -8.66 7.73 6.21
N LEU A 4 -9.38 6.82 6.88
CA LEU A 4 -9.34 5.37 6.61
C LEU A 4 -9.86 5.04 5.21
N ASP A 5 -10.88 5.78 4.76
CA ASP A 5 -11.49 5.58 3.45
C ASP A 5 -10.44 5.79 2.34
N SER A 6 -9.45 6.68 2.57
CA SER A 6 -8.33 6.93 1.65
C SER A 6 -7.22 5.86 1.63
N ALA A 7 -7.18 4.99 2.64
CA ALA A 7 -6.11 4.02 2.81
C ALA A 7 -6.19 2.90 1.77
N VAL A 8 -5.04 2.51 1.25
CA VAL A 8 -4.90 1.37 0.32
C VAL A 8 -5.16 0.04 1.04
N ASP A 9 -5.55 -0.97 0.27
CA ASP A 9 -5.33 -2.37 0.61
C ASP A 9 -4.05 -2.83 -0.11
N ILE A 10 -3.18 -3.54 0.61
CA ILE A 10 -1.92 -4.05 0.05
C ILE A 10 -1.99 -5.56 0.01
N LYS A 11 -1.84 -6.13 -1.19
CA LYS A 11 -1.73 -7.57 -1.38
C LYS A 11 -0.30 -7.97 -1.69
N VAL A 12 0.18 -9.02 -1.03
CA VAL A 12 1.50 -9.62 -1.26
C VAL A 12 1.31 -11.03 -1.78
N TYR A 13 1.74 -11.23 -3.02
CA TYR A 13 1.74 -12.51 -3.71
C TYR A 13 3.11 -13.15 -3.53
N ASN A 14 3.19 -14.30 -2.86
CA ASN A 14 4.44 -15.01 -2.69
C ASN A 14 4.62 -16.04 -3.82
N TYR A 15 5.58 -15.81 -4.72
CA TYR A 15 5.81 -16.71 -5.85
C TYR A 15 6.31 -18.10 -5.42
N SER A 16 6.97 -18.22 -4.26
CA SER A 16 7.55 -19.50 -3.85
C SER A 16 6.55 -20.54 -3.37
N ASP A 17 5.49 -20.13 -2.69
CA ASP A 17 4.46 -21.02 -2.12
C ASP A 17 3.05 -20.71 -2.64
N ARG A 18 2.93 -19.72 -3.54
CA ARG A 18 1.69 -19.33 -4.22
C ARG A 18 0.60 -18.81 -3.26
N THR A 19 0.98 -18.33 -2.08
CA THR A 19 0.04 -17.68 -1.17
C THR A 19 -0.17 -16.20 -1.52
N VAL A 20 -1.33 -15.68 -1.13
CA VAL A 20 -1.67 -14.25 -1.21
C VAL A 20 -2.07 -13.78 0.19
N HIS A 21 -1.48 -12.67 0.61
CA HIS A 21 -1.77 -12.04 1.90
C HIS A 21 -2.25 -10.61 1.67
N SER A 22 -3.23 -10.15 2.45
CA SER A 22 -3.78 -8.80 2.36
C SER A 22 -3.69 -8.11 3.71
N GLU A 23 -3.30 -6.84 3.71
CA GLU A 23 -3.28 -5.96 4.89
C GLU A 23 -3.78 -4.57 4.50
N LYS A 24 -4.41 -3.85 5.43
CA LYS A 24 -4.69 -2.42 5.28
C LYS A 24 -3.40 -1.60 5.26
N GLY A 25 -3.37 -0.52 4.48
CA GLY A 25 -2.26 0.42 4.42
C GLY A 25 -2.21 1.37 5.60
N LEU A 26 -2.12 0.85 6.83
CA LEU A 26 -2.23 1.60 8.08
C LEU A 26 -1.05 1.33 9.00
N VAL A 27 -0.62 2.37 9.71
CA VAL A 27 0.33 2.25 10.82
C VAL A 27 -0.20 3.05 12.00
N LEU A 28 -0.33 2.40 13.14
CA LEU A 28 -0.75 3.02 14.39
C LEU A 28 0.48 3.25 15.26
N PHE A 29 0.64 4.48 15.75
CA PHE A 29 1.65 4.83 16.74
C PHE A 29 0.99 5.13 18.08
N LYS A 30 1.65 4.75 19.17
CA LYS A 30 1.32 5.18 20.53
C LYS A 30 2.36 6.21 20.98
N LYS A 31 1.88 7.28 21.60
CA LYS A 31 2.73 8.27 22.26
C LYS A 31 3.35 7.65 23.50
N ASP A 32 4.68 7.67 23.57
CA ASP A 32 5.46 7.28 24.73
C ASP A 32 6.40 8.43 25.11
N LYS A 33 6.01 9.20 26.14
CA LYS A 33 6.68 10.43 26.56
C LYS A 33 6.82 11.41 25.40
N ASP A 34 8.04 11.58 24.89
CA ASP A 34 8.40 12.49 23.80
C ASP A 34 8.58 11.77 22.44
N ASN A 35 8.31 10.46 22.38
CA ASN A 35 8.47 9.64 21.18
C ASN A 35 7.15 8.97 20.76
N PHE A 36 7.14 8.46 19.53
CA PHE A 36 6.08 7.60 19.01
C PHE A 36 6.63 6.20 18.78
N ILE A 37 5.98 5.20 19.36
CA ILE A 37 6.30 3.78 19.15
C ILE A 37 5.23 3.14 18.29
N VAL A 38 5.61 2.19 17.44
CA VAL A 38 4.63 1.44 16.63
C VAL A 38 3.77 0.59 17.57
N ALA A 39 2.46 0.82 17.53
CA ALA A 39 1.45 0.09 18.29
C ALA A 39 0.73 -0.97 17.46
N GLY A 40 0.67 -0.78 16.14
CA GLY A 40 0.11 -1.76 15.20
C GLY A 40 0.49 -1.44 13.76
N ILE A 41 0.47 -2.45 12.89
CA ILE A 41 0.65 -2.29 11.44
C ILE A 41 -0.36 -3.18 10.71
N GLY A 42 -1.00 -2.64 9.67
CA GLY A 42 -1.90 -3.43 8.82
C GLY A 42 -3.34 -3.44 9.30
N GLU A 43 -4.02 -4.55 9.04
CA GLU A 43 -5.43 -4.81 9.36
C GLU A 43 -5.75 -4.63 10.86
N GLU A 44 -4.79 -4.93 11.74
CA GLU A 44 -4.98 -4.77 13.17
C GLU A 44 -5.18 -3.29 13.57
N CYS A 45 -4.61 -2.33 12.83
CA CYS A 45 -4.71 -0.91 13.16
C CYS A 45 -6.16 -0.43 13.15
N GLU A 46 -6.97 -0.89 12.19
CA GLU A 46 -8.34 -0.43 12.04
C GLU A 46 -9.18 -0.83 13.26
N ARG A 47 -9.11 -2.10 13.66
CA ARG A 47 -9.80 -2.60 14.86
C ARG A 47 -9.31 -1.89 16.11
N TYR A 48 -7.99 -1.82 16.31
CA TYR A 48 -7.43 -1.14 17.47
C TYR A 48 -7.90 0.31 17.53
N TRP A 49 -7.83 1.05 16.43
CA TRP A 49 -8.23 2.45 16.35
C TRP A 49 -9.71 2.67 16.72
N MET A 50 -10.60 1.78 16.29
CA MET A 50 -12.03 1.85 16.61
C MET A 50 -12.32 1.58 18.10
N ASP A 51 -11.50 0.75 18.74
CA ASP A 51 -11.70 0.30 20.13
C ASP A 51 -10.93 1.15 21.17
N LEU A 52 -10.16 2.16 20.75
CA LEU A 52 -9.37 3.00 21.64
C LEU A 52 -10.26 3.84 22.57
N SER A 53 -10.03 3.71 23.87
CA SER A 53 -10.64 4.57 24.90
C SER A 53 -9.92 5.92 25.07
N ASP A 54 -8.67 6.03 24.58
CA ASP A 54 -7.78 7.19 24.74
C ASP A 54 -7.11 7.59 23.41
N PRO A 55 -7.89 7.92 22.36
CA PRO A 55 -7.39 8.16 21.00
C PRO A 55 -6.37 9.31 20.91
N GLU A 56 -6.38 10.26 21.83
CA GLU A 56 -5.43 11.37 21.91
C GLU A 56 -3.98 10.95 22.17
N ASN A 57 -3.77 9.73 22.70
CA ASN A 57 -2.44 9.16 22.92
C ASN A 57 -1.93 8.36 21.71
N TYR A 58 -2.69 8.33 20.62
CA TYR A 58 -2.34 7.55 19.43
C TYR A 58 -2.34 8.43 18.19
N LEU A 59 -1.54 8.01 17.21
CA LEU A 59 -1.46 8.62 15.90
C LEU A 59 -1.66 7.52 14.87
N LEU A 60 -2.81 7.52 14.21
CA LEU A 60 -3.08 6.68 13.05
C LEU A 60 -2.57 7.37 11.79
N VAL A 61 -1.72 6.68 11.04
CA VAL A 61 -1.13 7.18 9.80
C VAL A 61 -1.57 6.31 8.63
N VAL A 62 -1.97 6.99 7.54
CA VAL A 62 -2.19 6.41 6.22
C VAL A 62 -1.00 6.81 5.35
N PRO A 63 0.07 5.99 5.30
CA PRO A 63 1.29 6.34 4.57
C PRO A 63 1.14 6.24 3.05
N ILE A 64 0.10 5.56 2.59
CA ILE A 64 -0.25 5.45 1.18
C ILE A 64 -1.74 5.73 1.05
N SER A 65 -2.07 6.84 0.41
CA SER A 65 -3.43 7.34 0.25
C SER A 65 -3.77 7.42 -1.23
N LEU A 66 -4.90 6.85 -1.63
CA LEU A 66 -5.34 6.81 -3.04
C LEU A 66 -4.24 6.31 -3.99
N GLY A 67 -3.50 5.28 -3.57
CA GLY A 67 -2.40 4.69 -4.34
C GLY A 67 -1.11 5.52 -4.42
N VAL A 68 -1.00 6.63 -3.70
CA VAL A 68 0.18 7.51 -3.67
C VAL A 68 0.83 7.47 -2.29
N ILE A 69 2.17 7.41 -2.25
CA ILE A 69 2.94 7.50 -0.99
C ILE A 69 2.86 8.93 -0.45
N THR A 70 2.18 9.12 0.68
CA THR A 70 2.01 10.41 1.36
C THR A 70 2.96 10.59 2.54
N ASP A 71 3.42 9.50 3.15
CA ASP A 71 4.44 9.49 4.20
C ASP A 71 5.46 8.39 3.92
N TYR A 72 6.60 8.78 3.35
CA TYR A 72 7.61 7.84 2.87
C TYR A 72 8.27 7.01 3.99
N PRO A 73 8.75 7.61 5.12
CA PRO A 73 9.29 6.81 6.23
C PRO A 73 8.29 5.83 6.84
N VAL A 74 7.01 6.19 6.92
CA VAL A 74 5.97 5.29 7.45
C VAL A 74 5.60 4.21 6.43
N ALA A 75 5.59 4.52 5.13
CA ALA A 75 5.42 3.54 4.04
C ALA A 75 6.54 2.50 4.05
N GLU A 76 7.79 2.91 4.30
CA GLU A 76 8.93 1.99 4.48
C GLU A 76 8.67 1.01 5.62
N LYS A 77 8.27 1.51 6.79
CA LYS A 77 7.97 0.65 7.95
C LYS A 77 6.87 -0.37 7.63
N LEU A 78 5.80 0.07 6.97
CA LEU A 78 4.67 -0.76 6.57
C LEU A 78 5.09 -1.88 5.61
N LEU A 79 5.72 -1.53 4.48
CA LEU A 79 6.12 -2.51 3.48
C LEU A 79 7.21 -3.45 4.01
N LYS A 80 8.17 -2.94 4.80
CA LYS A 80 9.19 -3.76 5.46
C LYS A 80 8.56 -4.78 6.40
N TYR A 81 7.56 -4.39 7.18
CA TYR A 81 6.82 -5.31 8.05
C TYR A 81 6.15 -6.42 7.22
N MET A 82 5.39 -6.05 6.19
CA MET A 82 4.65 -7.02 5.36
C MET A 82 5.61 -8.00 4.66
N LEU A 83 6.67 -7.50 4.04
CA LEU A 83 7.67 -8.35 3.38
C LEU A 83 8.40 -9.26 4.37
N SER A 84 8.74 -8.73 5.55
CA SER A 84 9.36 -9.55 6.59
C SER A 84 8.42 -10.65 7.10
N LYS A 85 7.12 -10.36 7.22
CA LYS A 85 6.09 -11.29 7.68
C LYS A 85 5.80 -12.38 6.63
N TYR A 86 5.63 -12.01 5.37
CA TYR A 86 5.10 -12.91 4.33
C TYR A 86 6.14 -13.51 3.39
N ILE A 87 7.28 -12.85 3.20
CA ILE A 87 8.28 -13.26 2.21
C ILE A 87 9.57 -13.76 2.87
N PHE A 88 10.07 -13.01 3.86
CA PHE A 88 11.38 -13.26 4.47
C PHE A 88 11.36 -14.18 5.68
N THR A 89 10.18 -14.65 6.12
CA THR A 89 10.03 -15.58 7.24
C THR A 89 9.45 -16.92 6.77
N VAL A 90 10.01 -18.04 7.22
CA VAL A 90 9.43 -19.40 7.06
C VAL A 90 9.34 -20.03 8.43
N ASN A 91 8.16 -20.50 8.83
CA ASN A 91 7.94 -21.15 10.13
C ASN A 91 8.50 -20.31 11.30
N GLY A 92 8.31 -18.99 11.26
CA GLY A 92 8.81 -18.07 12.28
C GLY A 92 10.31 -17.78 12.26
N LYS A 93 11.08 -18.29 11.30
CA LYS A 93 12.52 -18.03 11.16
C LYS A 93 12.83 -17.20 9.92
N LYS A 94 13.71 -16.20 10.06
CA LYS A 94 14.21 -15.42 8.91
C LYS A 94 14.91 -16.36 7.92
N LYS A 95 14.59 -16.25 6.63
CA LYS A 95 15.30 -16.96 5.56
C LYS A 95 16.75 -16.47 5.53
N LEU A 96 17.70 -17.32 5.94
CA LEU A 96 19.14 -17.01 5.88
C LEU A 96 19.69 -16.97 4.44
N LEU A 97 18.98 -17.58 3.49
CA LEU A 97 19.39 -17.69 2.10
C LEU A 97 18.16 -17.50 1.18
N LYS A 98 17.92 -16.28 0.68
CA LYS A 98 17.14 -16.12 -0.55
C LYS A 98 17.76 -15.04 -1.44
N ARG A 99 17.87 -15.39 -2.72
CA ARG A 99 18.76 -14.80 -3.72
C ARG A 99 17.98 -14.21 -4.91
N ALA A 100 16.67 -14.02 -4.79
CA ALA A 100 15.98 -13.18 -5.75
C ALA A 100 16.00 -11.73 -5.23
N SER A 101 16.06 -10.84 -6.20
CA SER A 101 16.24 -9.40 -6.06
C SER A 101 15.23 -8.67 -6.94
N ARG A 102 14.11 -9.36 -7.24
CA ARG A 102 13.12 -8.91 -8.20
C ARG A 102 11.75 -8.93 -7.56
N VAL A 103 11.09 -7.80 -7.66
CA VAL A 103 9.73 -7.60 -7.18
C VAL A 103 8.89 -7.08 -8.32
N LEU A 104 7.67 -7.57 -8.40
CA LEU A 104 6.63 -6.98 -9.24
C LEU A 104 5.81 -6.03 -8.37
N LEU A 105 5.74 -4.77 -8.75
CA LEU A 105 4.82 -3.79 -8.17
C LEU A 105 3.62 -3.66 -9.11
N VAL A 106 2.42 -3.67 -8.56
CA VAL A 106 1.18 -3.44 -9.30
C VAL A 106 0.46 -2.25 -8.70
N LEU A 107 0.18 -1.24 -9.54
CA LEU A 107 -0.49 0.00 -9.16
C LEU A 107 -1.75 0.18 -10.01
N HIS A 108 -2.90 0.23 -9.35
CA HIS A 108 -4.20 0.45 -10.02
C HIS A 108 -4.51 1.92 -10.28
N GLU A 109 -4.00 2.80 -9.43
CA GLU A 109 -4.26 4.24 -9.53
C GLU A 109 -3.34 4.92 -10.55
N PRO A 110 -3.78 6.00 -11.21
CA PRO A 110 -2.97 6.75 -12.17
C PRO A 110 -1.84 7.51 -11.47
N CYS A 111 -0.72 6.83 -11.25
CA CYS A 111 0.49 7.41 -10.66
C CYS A 111 1.27 8.27 -11.67
N SER A 112 1.76 9.42 -11.21
CA SER A 112 2.70 10.25 -11.96
C SER A 112 4.09 9.59 -12.00
N PRO A 113 5.01 10.04 -12.87
CA PRO A 113 6.39 9.54 -12.86
C PRO A 113 7.10 9.69 -11.50
N ILE A 114 6.75 10.71 -10.72
CA ILE A 114 7.30 10.92 -9.37
C ILE A 114 6.77 9.87 -8.41
N ASP A 115 5.47 9.56 -8.46
CA ASP A 115 4.85 8.55 -7.61
C ASP A 115 5.42 7.16 -7.91
N LEU A 116 5.55 6.82 -9.21
CA LEU A 116 6.20 5.58 -9.66
C LEU A 116 7.63 5.49 -9.13
N ARG A 117 8.38 6.58 -9.22
CA ARG A 117 9.77 6.63 -8.74
C ARG A 117 9.86 6.46 -7.23
N ALA A 118 8.95 7.06 -6.46
CA ALA A 118 8.91 6.91 -5.02
C ALA A 118 8.74 5.43 -4.62
N TYR A 119 7.85 4.70 -5.29
CA TYR A 119 7.71 3.25 -5.07
C TYR A 119 8.95 2.46 -5.49
N GLU A 120 9.53 2.76 -6.65
CA GLU A 120 10.75 2.11 -7.12
C GLU A 120 11.89 2.23 -6.10
N ASP A 121 12.18 3.47 -5.69
CA ASP A 121 13.25 3.77 -4.73
C ASP A 121 12.98 3.12 -3.37
N LEU A 122 11.71 3.07 -2.94
CA LEU A 122 11.32 2.42 -1.69
C LEU A 122 11.60 0.92 -1.72
N LEU A 123 11.22 0.24 -2.81
CA LEU A 123 11.49 -1.19 -2.96
C LEU A 123 12.99 -1.48 -3.10
N MET A 124 13.73 -0.58 -3.75
CA MET A 124 15.18 -0.68 -3.80
C MET A 124 15.83 -0.52 -2.42
N LEU A 125 15.34 0.42 -1.61
CA LEU A 125 15.77 0.61 -0.22
C LEU A 125 15.51 -0.64 0.63
N LEU A 126 14.41 -1.36 0.36
CA LEU A 126 14.08 -2.63 1.01
C LEU A 126 14.90 -3.83 0.49
N GLY A 127 15.84 -3.60 -0.43
CA GLY A 127 16.84 -4.58 -0.87
C GLY A 127 16.57 -5.23 -2.22
N TYR A 128 15.50 -4.84 -2.92
CA TYR A 128 15.27 -5.30 -4.29
C TYR A 128 16.23 -4.59 -5.26
N LYS A 129 16.67 -5.29 -6.30
CA LYS A 129 17.58 -4.74 -7.33
C LYS A 129 16.89 -4.45 -8.64
N ASN A 130 15.74 -5.09 -8.90
CA ASN A 130 14.96 -4.89 -10.11
C ASN A 130 13.48 -4.83 -9.73
N VAL A 131 12.88 -3.66 -9.89
CA VAL A 131 11.45 -3.47 -9.72
C VAL A 131 10.81 -3.52 -11.09
N HIS A 132 9.84 -4.41 -11.28
CA HIS A 132 9.01 -4.43 -12.48
C HIS A 132 7.65 -3.85 -12.10
N MET A 133 6.99 -3.16 -13.02
CA MET A 133 5.73 -2.49 -12.73
C MET A 133 4.65 -2.91 -13.71
N ILE A 134 3.47 -3.21 -13.18
CA ILE A 134 2.20 -3.14 -13.89
C ILE A 134 1.48 -1.91 -13.35
N THR A 135 1.04 -1.04 -14.25
CA THR A 135 0.35 0.21 -13.89
C THR A 135 -1.05 0.21 -14.51
N SER A 136 -1.87 1.19 -14.15
CA SER A 136 -3.17 1.45 -14.79
C SER A 136 -3.12 1.66 -16.31
N LYS A 137 -1.93 1.92 -16.87
CA LYS A 137 -1.70 2.11 -18.30
C LYS A 137 -1.14 0.86 -19.01
N THR A 138 -0.84 -0.20 -18.26
CA THR A 138 -0.28 -1.43 -18.83
C THR A 138 -1.39 -2.24 -19.51
N ASP A 139 -1.21 -2.55 -20.79
CA ASP A 139 -2.08 -3.49 -21.49
C ASP A 139 -1.78 -4.93 -21.02
N LEU A 140 -2.78 -5.58 -20.43
CA LEU A 140 -2.69 -6.95 -19.93
C LEU A 140 -3.11 -8.00 -20.97
N GLY A 141 -3.48 -7.59 -22.19
CA GLY A 141 -3.85 -8.52 -23.26
C GLY A 141 -5.07 -9.37 -22.92
N GLY A 142 -6.02 -8.79 -22.18
CA GLY A 142 -7.24 -9.48 -21.73
C GLY A 142 -7.08 -10.34 -20.48
N LEU A 143 -5.88 -10.43 -19.89
CA LEU A 143 -5.68 -11.07 -18.59
C LEU A 143 -6.24 -10.18 -17.46
N THR A 144 -6.75 -10.83 -16.42
CA THR A 144 -6.93 -10.17 -15.13
C THR A 144 -5.57 -9.80 -14.52
N VAL A 145 -5.57 -8.84 -13.59
CA VAL A 145 -4.36 -8.43 -12.86
C VAL A 145 -3.72 -9.62 -12.13
N GLU A 146 -4.51 -10.46 -11.48
CA GLU A 146 -4.01 -11.64 -10.78
C GLU A 146 -3.38 -12.66 -11.74
N GLU A 147 -4.02 -12.93 -12.89
CA GLU A 147 -3.43 -13.82 -13.89
C GLU A 147 -2.11 -13.26 -14.44
N ALA A 148 -2.05 -11.94 -14.69
CA ALA A 148 -0.83 -11.28 -15.15
C ALA A 148 0.30 -11.36 -14.11
N ILE A 149 0.00 -11.17 -12.82
CA ILE A 149 0.94 -11.37 -11.71
C ILE A 149 1.50 -12.78 -11.77
N TRP A 150 0.64 -13.80 -11.79
CA TRP A 150 1.09 -15.19 -11.72
C TRP A 150 1.85 -15.66 -12.96
N LYS A 151 1.55 -15.11 -14.14
CA LYS A 151 2.25 -15.41 -15.40
C LYS A 151 3.54 -14.61 -15.59
N MET A 152 3.83 -13.62 -14.75
CA MET A 152 5.01 -12.74 -14.92
C MET A 152 6.34 -13.51 -15.00
N GLU A 153 6.52 -14.58 -14.22
CA GLU A 153 7.74 -15.40 -14.27
C GLU A 153 7.92 -16.10 -15.63
N GLU A 154 6.81 -16.53 -16.25
CA GLU A 154 6.79 -17.16 -17.58
C GLU A 154 7.15 -16.12 -18.65
N THR A 155 6.54 -14.94 -18.58
CA THR A 155 6.77 -13.85 -19.54
C THR A 155 8.19 -13.31 -19.48
N GLN A 156 8.77 -13.18 -18.28
CA GLN A 156 10.12 -12.61 -18.10
C GLN A 156 11.24 -13.65 -18.16
N GLY A 157 10.89 -14.95 -18.12
CA GLY A 157 11.87 -16.05 -18.02
C GLY A 157 12.75 -15.97 -16.77
N LYS A 158 12.31 -15.23 -15.74
CA LYS A 158 13.09 -14.90 -14.54
C LYS A 158 12.21 -15.03 -13.30
N LYS A 159 12.80 -15.56 -12.23
CA LYS A 159 12.12 -15.70 -10.94
C LYS A 159 11.94 -14.35 -10.24
N PHE A 160 10.78 -14.19 -9.62
CA PHE A 160 10.41 -13.09 -8.74
C PHE A 160 10.32 -13.57 -7.28
N ASP A 161 10.59 -12.68 -6.33
CA ASP A 161 10.39 -13.00 -4.92
C ASP A 161 8.92 -12.96 -4.53
N CYS A 162 8.27 -11.87 -4.93
CA CYS A 162 6.88 -11.57 -4.68
C CYS A 162 6.34 -10.55 -5.68
N ALA A 163 5.01 -10.41 -5.72
CA ALA A 163 4.37 -9.21 -6.22
C ALA A 163 3.74 -8.45 -5.05
N ILE A 164 3.77 -7.12 -5.12
CA ILE A 164 3.10 -6.21 -4.21
C ILE A 164 2.08 -5.45 -5.04
N GLU A 165 0.81 -5.65 -4.74
CA GLU A 165 -0.29 -4.96 -5.39
C GLU A 165 -0.87 -3.92 -4.43
N ILE A 166 -0.79 -2.64 -4.84
CA ILE A 166 -1.43 -1.52 -4.16
C ILE A 166 -2.79 -1.32 -4.79
N THR A 167 -3.84 -1.62 -4.05
CA THR A 167 -5.22 -1.67 -4.54
C THR A 167 -6.20 -1.10 -3.52
N LYS A 168 -7.49 -1.24 -3.79
CA LYS A 168 -8.58 -0.96 -2.88
C LYS A 168 -9.68 -1.99 -3.09
N ASN A 169 -10.03 -2.72 -2.04
CA ASN A 169 -11.09 -3.72 -2.11
C ASN A 169 -12.46 -3.06 -2.25
N ASN A 170 -12.69 -1.94 -1.54
CA ASN A 170 -13.93 -1.16 -1.61
C ASN A 170 -13.69 0.22 -2.24
N HIS A 171 -13.86 0.32 -3.56
CA HIS A 171 -13.66 1.56 -4.32
C HIS A 171 -14.63 2.68 -3.93
N PHE A 172 -15.77 2.36 -3.31
CA PHE A 172 -16.70 3.38 -2.81
C PHE A 172 -16.07 4.26 -1.73
N GLU A 173 -15.19 3.70 -0.89
CA GLU A 173 -14.45 4.47 0.12
C GLU A 173 -13.53 5.52 -0.53
N TYR A 174 -12.82 5.17 -1.59
CA TYR A 174 -12.02 6.14 -2.35
C TYR A 174 -12.87 7.24 -2.96
N ALA A 175 -14.00 6.88 -3.56
CA ALA A 175 -14.92 7.84 -4.16
C ALA A 175 -15.45 8.81 -3.09
N LYS A 176 -15.88 8.29 -1.94
CA LYS A 176 -16.37 9.08 -0.82
C LYS A 176 -15.30 10.04 -0.28
N TYR A 177 -14.10 9.54 0.00
CA TYR A 177 -12.99 10.37 0.48
C TYR A 177 -12.62 11.48 -0.53
N SER A 178 -12.53 11.13 -1.82
CA SER A 178 -12.19 12.10 -2.87
C SER A 178 -13.26 13.17 -3.02
N TYR A 179 -14.54 12.78 -2.89
CA TYR A 179 -15.66 13.72 -2.91
C TYR A 179 -15.62 14.69 -1.72
N GLU A 180 -15.38 14.19 -0.51
CA GLU A 180 -15.22 15.03 0.69
C GLU A 180 -14.07 16.03 0.52
N LYS A 181 -12.92 15.58 -0.03
CA LYS A 181 -11.79 16.47 -0.35
C LYS A 181 -12.14 17.54 -1.38
N LEU A 182 -12.88 17.19 -2.42
CA LEU A 182 -13.34 18.16 -3.41
C LEU A 182 -14.25 19.23 -2.77
N LEU A 183 -15.16 18.83 -1.86
CA LEU A 183 -16.01 19.78 -1.14
C LEU A 183 -15.20 20.74 -0.26
N ASP A 184 -14.14 20.26 0.39
CA ASP A 184 -13.24 21.11 1.17
C ASP A 184 -12.43 22.06 0.28
N ASP A 185 -12.00 21.59 -0.88
CA ASP A 185 -11.33 22.43 -1.88
C ASP A 185 -12.25 23.52 -2.43
N PHE A 186 -13.52 23.21 -2.71
CA PHE A 186 -14.53 24.20 -3.09
C PHE A 186 -14.68 25.30 -2.03
N LYS A 187 -14.83 24.93 -0.76
CA LYS A 187 -14.87 25.92 0.34
C LYS A 187 -13.59 26.78 0.36
N ARG A 188 -12.42 26.14 0.22
CA ARG A 188 -11.12 26.82 0.24
C ARG A 188 -10.95 27.79 -0.94
N TRP A 189 -11.49 27.46 -2.10
CA TRP A 189 -11.45 28.30 -3.30
C TRP A 189 -12.59 29.33 -3.36
N GLY A 190 -13.56 29.26 -2.44
CA GLY A 190 -14.73 30.13 -2.45
C GLY A 190 -15.68 29.85 -3.61
N VAL A 191 -15.76 28.58 -4.03
CA VAL A 191 -16.66 28.10 -5.10
C VAL A 191 -17.79 27.31 -4.46
N GLU A 192 -19.03 27.58 -4.86
CA GLU A 192 -20.17 26.81 -4.40
C GLU A 192 -20.29 25.50 -5.18
N ALA A 193 -20.40 24.37 -4.48
CA ALA A 193 -20.43 23.04 -5.11
C ALA A 193 -21.56 22.89 -6.14
N SER A 194 -22.70 23.56 -5.89
CA SER A 194 -23.88 23.58 -6.76
C SER A 194 -23.65 24.29 -8.11
N GLU A 195 -22.61 25.11 -8.23
CA GLU A 195 -22.25 25.75 -9.51
C GLU A 195 -21.52 24.79 -10.46
N ILE A 196 -20.88 23.76 -9.92
CA ILE A 196 -20.04 22.81 -10.67
C ILE A 196 -20.73 21.46 -10.83
N ILE A 197 -21.34 20.94 -9.76
CA ILE A 197 -22.00 19.65 -9.73
C ILE A 197 -23.46 19.85 -10.13
N LYS A 198 -23.82 19.35 -11.33
CA LYS A 198 -25.19 19.38 -11.87
C LYS A 198 -25.97 18.12 -11.52
#